data_AF-A0A2I0P6I0-F1
#
_entry.id   AF-A0A2I0P6I0-F1
#
_cell.length_a   1.000
_cell.length_b   1.000
_cell.length_c   1.000
_cell.angle_alpha   90.00
_cell.angle_beta   90.00
_cell.angle_gamma   90.00
#
_symmetry.space_group_name_H-M   'P 1'
#
loop_
_entity.id
_entity.type
_entity.pdbx_description
1 polymer ?
#
loop_
_entity_poly.entity_id
_entity_poly.type
_entity_poly.pdbx_seq_one_letter_code
_entity_poly.pdbx_strand_id
1 'polypeptide(L)'
;MIPAPVQRALERLVEEDLRGATITSFTANVDAAGRITVEEILLRRQDRKEVSIGLVGMRPESDHRKPAIVVELFTQGTGWQEMTVERDYQEELQDLTRVWHPEPEPGL
;
A
#
# COMPACT_ATOMS: atom_id res chain seq x y z
N MET A 1 -5.67 17.15 6.55
CA MET A 1 -6.37 16.04 7.23
C MET A 1 -7.40 15.51 6.24
N ILE A 2 -7.43 14.20 5.96
CA ILE A 2 -8.37 13.62 4.98
C ILE A 2 -9.79 13.66 5.58
N PRO A 3 -10.83 14.11 4.85
CA PRO A 3 -12.20 14.11 5.35
C PRO A 3 -12.68 12.70 5.71
N ALA A 4 -13.40 12.55 6.83
CA ALA A 4 -13.87 11.24 7.30
C ALA A 4 -14.67 10.42 6.26
N PRO A 5 -15.49 11.01 5.36
CA PRO A 5 -16.13 10.26 4.28
C PRO A 5 -15.14 9.69 3.26
N VAL A 6 -14.10 10.45 2.92
CA VAL A 6 -13.03 10.02 1.99
C VAL A 6 -12.21 8.90 2.62
N GLN A 7 -11.89 9.03 3.91
CA GLN A 7 -11.20 7.98 4.66
C GLN A 7 -12.00 6.65 4.64
N ARG A 8 -13.30 6.69 4.94
CA ARG A 8 -14.14 5.47 4.91
C ARG A 8 -14.25 4.85 3.53
N ALA A 9 -14.26 5.67 2.48
CA ALA A 9 -14.25 5.17 1.10
C ALA A 9 -12.94 4.43 0.80
N LEU A 10 -11.79 5.01 1.19
CA LEU A 10 -10.48 4.37 1.04
C LEU A 10 -10.37 3.07 1.85
N GLU A 11 -10.80 3.07 3.11
CA GLU A 11 -10.83 1.86 3.96
C GLU A 11 -11.62 0.73 3.30
N ARG A 12 -12.77 1.06 2.69
CA ARG A 12 -13.59 0.09 1.99
C ARG A 12 -12.93 -0.45 0.73
N LEU A 13 -12.28 0.39 -0.07
CA LEU A 13 -11.55 -0.05 -1.27
C LEU A 13 -10.42 -1.01 -0.90
N VAL A 14 -9.64 -0.67 0.14
CA VAL A 14 -8.59 -1.54 0.67
C VAL A 14 -9.18 -2.87 1.17
N GLU A 15 -10.29 -2.83 1.90
CA GLU A 15 -10.93 -4.06 2.38
C GLU A 15 -11.43 -4.93 1.22
N GLU A 16 -12.07 -4.33 0.21
CA GLU A 16 -12.55 -5.04 -0.98
C GLU A 16 -11.40 -5.67 -1.78
N ASP A 17 -10.27 -4.96 -1.92
CA ASP A 17 -9.07 -5.45 -2.61
C ASP A 17 -8.38 -6.61 -1.89
N LEU A 18 -8.33 -6.55 -0.56
CA LEU A 18 -7.76 -7.63 0.25
C LEU A 18 -8.72 -8.80 0.41
N ARG A 19 -10.03 -8.57 0.27
CA ARG A 19 -11.05 -9.60 0.45
C ARG A 19 -10.96 -10.65 -0.66
N GLY A 20 -10.48 -11.83 -0.28
CA GLY A 20 -10.27 -12.95 -1.21
C GLY A 20 -8.96 -12.89 -1.99
N ALA A 21 -8.06 -11.98 -1.63
CA ALA A 21 -6.67 -12.07 -2.05
C ALA A 21 -6.05 -13.38 -1.50
N THR A 22 -5.24 -14.04 -2.33
CA THR A 22 -4.52 -15.25 -1.94
C THR A 22 -3.09 -14.89 -1.59
N ILE A 23 -2.61 -15.28 -0.40
CA ILE A 23 -1.19 -15.19 -0.07
C ILE A 23 -0.44 -16.19 -0.96
N THR A 24 0.47 -15.69 -1.80
CA THR A 24 1.29 -16.51 -2.71
C THR A 24 2.67 -16.79 -2.15
N SER A 25 3.20 -15.89 -1.31
CA SER A 25 4.45 -16.09 -0.57
C SER A 25 4.39 -15.38 0.78
N PHE A 26 5.14 -15.90 1.74
CA PHE A 26 5.24 -15.35 3.08
C PHE A 26 6.66 -15.57 3.61
N THR A 27 7.31 -14.50 4.02
CA THR A 27 8.65 -14.51 4.61
C THR A 27 8.57 -13.96 6.03
N ALA A 28 9.09 -14.73 6.99
CA ALA A 28 9.17 -14.30 8.37
C ALA A 28 10.45 -14.78 9.04
N ASN A 29 10.91 -14.00 10.01
CA ASN A 29 11.99 -14.37 10.92
C ASN A 29 11.41 -14.72 12.29
N VAL A 30 11.98 -15.74 12.94
CA VAL A 30 11.62 -16.11 14.32
C VAL A 30 12.84 -15.93 15.20
N ASP A 31 12.72 -15.09 16.22
CA ASP A 31 13.83 -14.82 17.14
C ASP A 31 13.98 -15.90 18.22
N ALA A 32 15.05 -15.79 19.01
CA ALA A 32 15.35 -16.72 20.10
C ALA A 32 14.29 -16.75 21.21
N ALA A 33 13.42 -15.74 21.30
CA ALA A 33 12.30 -15.68 22.23
C ALA A 33 10.99 -16.19 21.60
N GLY A 34 11.02 -16.65 20.35
CA GLY A 34 9.85 -17.12 19.61
C GLY A 34 8.98 -16.00 19.03
N ARG A 35 9.47 -14.76 18.95
CA ARG A 35 8.73 -13.67 18.29
C ARG A 35 8.84 -13.83 16.78
N ILE A 36 7.71 -13.71 16.10
CA ILE A 36 7.62 -13.77 14.64
C ILE A 36 7.63 -12.33 14.12
N THR A 37 8.62 -12.00 13.30
CA THR A 37 8.65 -10.78 12.51
C THR A 37 8.34 -11.15 11.08
N VAL A 38 7.18 -10.69 10.58
CA VAL A 38 6.85 -10.82 9.16
C VAL A 38 7.73 -9.84 8.38
N GLU A 39 8.56 -10.36 7.50
CA GLU A 39 9.44 -9.54 6.66
C GLU A 39 8.75 -9.14 5.37
N GLU A 40 8.00 -10.05 4.76
CA GLU A 40 7.32 -9.82 3.49
C GLU A 40 6.10 -10.73 3.34
N ILE A 41 5.04 -10.20 2.73
CA ILE A 41 3.88 -10.96 2.26
C ILE A 41 3.66 -10.64 0.79
N LEU A 42 3.62 -11.65 -0.07
CA LEU A 42 3.12 -11.52 -1.44
C LEU A 42 1.68 -11.98 -1.49
N LEU A 43 0.85 -11.13 -2.08
CA LEU A 43 -0.59 -11.31 -2.24
C LEU A 43 -0.93 -11.29 -3.72
N ARG A 44 -1.80 -12.20 -4.15
CA ARG A 44 -2.48 -12.09 -5.44
C ARG A 44 -3.92 -11.70 -5.22
N ARG A 45 -4.28 -10.50 -5.67
CA ARG A 45 -5.64 -9.96 -5.66
C ARG A 45 -6.55 -10.73 -6.61
N GLN A 46 -7.86 -10.55 -6.48
CA GLN A 46 -8.85 -11.21 -7.35
C GLN A 46 -8.71 -10.81 -8.83
N ASP A 47 -8.26 -9.59 -9.09
CA ASP A 47 -7.94 -9.09 -10.45
C ASP A 47 -6.65 -9.70 -11.03
N ARG A 48 -6.00 -10.61 -10.28
CA ARG A 48 -4.74 -11.31 -10.58
C ARG A 48 -3.49 -10.44 -10.49
N LYS A 49 -3.58 -9.19 -10.01
CA LYS A 49 -2.39 -8.40 -9.70
C LYS A 49 -1.66 -8.99 -8.50
N GLU A 50 -0.33 -9.01 -8.58
CA GLU A 50 0.53 -9.39 -7.46
C GLU A 50 1.01 -8.14 -6.72
N VAL A 51 0.89 -8.18 -5.40
CA VAL A 51 1.23 -7.11 -4.46
C VAL A 51 2.23 -7.68 -3.48
N SER A 52 3.34 -6.99 -3.23
CA SER A 52 4.23 -7.27 -2.10
C SER A 52 4.00 -6.24 -1.01
N ILE A 53 3.94 -6.69 0.24
CA ILE A 53 3.96 -5.85 1.43
C ILE A 53 5.17 -6.26 2.23
N GLY A 54 6.20 -5.42 2.25
CA GLY A 54 7.49 -5.71 2.86
C GLY A 54 7.87 -4.70 3.95
N LEU A 55 8.77 -5.13 4.83
CA LEU A 55 9.47 -4.25 5.75
C LEU A 55 10.83 -3.84 5.17
N VAL A 56 11.07 -2.54 5.05
CA VAL A 56 12.36 -1.98 4.64
C VAL A 56 12.99 -1.15 5.76
N GLY A 57 14.29 -0.86 5.69
CA GLY A 57 14.98 -0.05 6.69
C GLY A 57 15.13 -0.73 8.06
N MET A 58 14.78 -2.01 8.16
CA MET A 58 14.90 -2.85 9.36
C MET A 58 16.21 -3.63 9.41
N ARG A 59 16.94 -3.72 8.28
CA ARG A 59 18.22 -4.40 8.16
C ARG A 59 19.37 -3.40 7.99
N PRO A 60 20.58 -3.69 8.51
CA PRO A 60 21.76 -2.83 8.34
C PRO A 60 22.11 -2.52 6.87
N GLU A 61 21.84 -3.47 5.98
CA GLU A 61 22.11 -3.41 4.53
C GLU A 61 21.00 -2.75 3.70
N SER A 62 19.95 -2.24 4.34
CA SER A 62 18.86 -1.55 3.63
C SER A 62 19.25 -0.12 3.25
N ASP A 63 18.99 0.27 2.00
CA ASP A 63 19.17 1.65 1.52
C ASP A 63 18.15 2.64 2.13
N HIS A 64 17.06 2.14 2.72
CA HIS A 64 16.12 2.97 3.47
C HIS A 64 16.68 3.40 4.82
N ARG A 65 16.78 4.72 5.02
CA ARG A 65 17.31 5.37 6.23
C ARG A 65 16.47 5.16 7.50
N LYS A 66 15.21 4.72 7.37
CA LYS A 66 14.29 4.49 8.47
C LYS A 66 13.44 3.25 8.19
N PRO A 67 13.06 2.49 9.24
CA PRO A 67 12.03 1.47 9.15
C PRO A 67 10.77 1.99 8.46
N ALA A 68 10.31 1.27 7.44
CA ALA A 68 9.07 1.57 6.75
C ALA A 68 8.38 0.28 6.28
N ILE A 69 7.07 0.37 6.08
CA ILE A 69 6.30 -0.62 5.33
C ILE A 69 6.27 -0.13 3.88
N VAL A 70 6.70 -0.96 2.95
CA VAL A 70 6.65 -0.69 1.52
C VAL A 70 5.61 -1.60 0.87
N VAL A 71 4.88 -1.02 -0.08
CA VAL A 71 3.95 -1.76 -0.94
C VAL A 71 4.52 -1.71 -2.35
N GLU A 72 4.60 -2.86 -3.02
CA GLU A 72 5.03 -2.95 -4.41
C GLU A 72 3.98 -3.67 -5.24
N LEU A 73 3.83 -3.26 -6.50
CA LEU A 73 2.98 -3.95 -7.47
C LEU A 73 3.85 -4.57 -8.56
N PHE A 74 3.57 -5.83 -8.90
CA PHE A 74 4.19 -6.47 -10.04
C PHE A 74 3.52 -6.02 -11.33
N THR A 75 4.31 -5.45 -12.24
CA THR A 75 3.85 -5.09 -13.58
C THR A 75 4.64 -5.89 -14.62
N GLN A 76 3.93 -6.57 -15.52
CA GLN A 76 4.57 -7.34 -16.58
C GLN A 76 5.47 -6.45 -17.44
N GLY A 77 6.72 -6.84 -17.63
CA GLY A 77 7.72 -6.12 -18.42
C GLY A 77 8.61 -5.17 -17.63
N THR A 78 8.15 -4.64 -16.49
CA THR A 78 8.93 -3.75 -15.62
C THR A 78 9.28 -4.35 -14.26
N GLY A 79 8.62 -5.44 -13.87
CA GLY A 79 8.84 -6.12 -12.60
C GLY A 79 8.14 -5.45 -11.40
N TRP A 80 8.67 -5.67 -10.21
CA TRP A 80 8.20 -5.04 -8.97
C TRP A 80 8.54 -3.56 -8.96
N GLN A 81 7.57 -2.75 -8.54
CA GLN A 81 7.71 -1.30 -8.44
C GLN A 81 7.06 -0.83 -7.15
N GLU A 82 7.76 0.02 -6.40
CA GLU A 82 7.19 0.71 -5.25
C GLU A 82 5.93 1.47 -5.65
N MET A 83 4.88 1.27 -4.87
CA MET A 83 3.55 1.80 -5.08
C MET A 83 3.17 2.71 -3.92
N THR A 84 2.76 3.93 -4.24
CA THR A 84 2.19 4.86 -3.27
C THR A 84 0.68 4.85 -3.40
N VAL A 85 -0.03 5.18 -2.31
CA VAL A 85 -1.50 5.32 -2.33
C VAL A 85 -1.94 6.32 -3.41
N GLU A 86 -1.20 7.43 -3.58
CA GLU A 86 -1.48 8.41 -4.64
C GLU A 86 -1.38 7.83 -6.04
N ARG A 87 -0.42 6.92 -6.27
CA ARG A 87 -0.20 6.31 -7.59
C ARG A 87 -1.17 5.16 -7.86
N ASP A 88 -1.48 4.35 -6.85
CA ASP A 88 -2.41 3.21 -6.99
C ASP A 88 -3.84 3.69 -7.22
N TYR A 89 -4.28 4.68 -6.44
CA TYR A 89 -5.64 5.23 -6.51
C TYR A 89 -5.72 6.51 -7.33
N GLN A 90 -4.79 6.75 -8.27
CA GLN A 90 -4.71 8.03 -8.96
C GLN A 90 -6.03 8.37 -9.68
N GLU A 91 -6.65 7.39 -10.35
CA GLU A 91 -7.90 7.58 -11.09
C GLU A 91 -9.09 7.78 -10.15
N GLU A 92 -9.21 6.95 -9.10
CA GLU A 92 -10.26 7.04 -8.10
C GLU A 92 -10.17 8.33 -7.27
N LEU A 93 -8.96 8.77 -6.92
CA LEU A 93 -8.71 10.04 -6.25
C LEU A 93 -9.03 11.21 -7.16
N GLN A 94 -8.69 11.14 -8.45
CA GLN A 94 -9.09 12.16 -9.42
C GLN A 94 -10.61 12.24 -9.55
N ASP A 95 -11.31 11.11 -9.64
CA ASP A 95 -12.77 11.09 -9.73
C ASP A 95 -13.45 11.57 -8.43
N LEU A 96 -12.91 11.19 -7.26
CA LEU A 96 -13.37 11.66 -5.95
C LEU A 96 -13.15 13.17 -5.77
N THR A 97 -12.05 13.70 -6.30
CA THR A 97 -11.71 15.14 -6.20
C THR A 97 -12.35 15.98 -7.30
N ARG A 98 -12.87 15.38 -8.37
CA ARG A 98 -13.56 16.08 -9.47
C ARG A 98 -14.82 16.83 -9.03
N VAL A 99 -15.44 16.40 -7.93
CA VAL A 99 -16.64 17.04 -7.35
C VAL A 99 -16.28 17.97 -6.18
N TRP A 100 -15.06 17.89 -5.65
CA TRP A 100 -14.60 18.67 -4.50
C TRP A 100 -13.60 19.73 -4.93
N HIS A 101 -14.07 20.97 -5.13
CA HIS A 101 -13.22 22.14 -5.16
C HIS A 101 -13.13 22.72 -3.74
N PRO A 102 -11.93 22.93 -3.16
CA PRO A 102 -11.82 23.80 -2.00
C PRO A 102 -12.36 25.18 -2.41
N GLU A 103 -13.21 25.79 -1.58
CA GLU A 103 -13.57 27.18 -1.77
C GLU A 103 -12.28 28.00 -1.86
N PRO A 104 -12.15 28.93 -2.83
CA PRO A 104 -11.00 29.81 -2.87
C PRO A 104 -10.93 30.55 -1.54
N GLU A 105 -9.75 30.58 -0.91
CA GLU A 105 -9.55 31.45 0.24
C GLU A 105 -9.91 32.88 -0.18
N PRO A 106 -10.82 33.56 0.55
CA PRO A 106 -11.17 34.93 0.21
C PRO A 106 -9.95 35.82 0.45
N GLY A 107 -9.26 36.18 -0.65
CA GLY A 107 -8.37 37.32 -0.81
C GLY A 107 -7.26 37.49 0.24
N LEU A 108 -6.04 37.08 -0.13
CA LEU A 108 -4.80 37.70 0.38
C LEU A 108 -4.43 38.91 -0.48
#